data_AF-W7J6B2-F1
#
_entry.id   AF-W7J6B2-F1
#
_cell.length_a   1.000
_cell.length_b   1.000
_cell.length_c   1.000
_cell.angle_alpha   90.00
_cell.angle_beta   90.00
_cell.angle_gamma   90.00
#
_symmetry.space_group_name_H-M   'P 1'
#
loop_
_entity.id
_entity.type
_entity.pdbx_description
1 polymer ?
#
loop_
_entity_poly.entity_id
_entity_poly.type
_entity_poly.pdbx_seq_one_letter_code
_entity_poly.pdbx_strand_id
1 'polypeptide(L)'
;MTSQDTPDIEIDVRRFTVDDCEVTVVVADPLDAQQTLYGTVTRHGVLVGSYYCADRIRQREWRVVPANTHDLTVDGRPVHPVDEAAAVLVLTNVLTAPAHEIDQRLREVTRPAQ
;
A
#
# COMPACT_ATOMS: atom_id res chain seq x y z
N MET A 1 -23.24 29.54 -20.77
CA MET A 1 -22.99 28.36 -19.90
C MET A 1 -21.95 27.51 -20.59
N THR A 2 -20.68 27.65 -20.21
CA THR A 2 -19.62 26.73 -20.62
C THR A 2 -19.68 25.55 -19.67
N SER A 3 -20.16 24.40 -20.15
CA SER A 3 -19.98 23.13 -19.45
C SER A 3 -18.48 22.95 -19.22
N GLN A 4 -18.04 22.93 -17.97
CA GLN A 4 -16.70 22.46 -17.65
C GLN A 4 -16.69 20.97 -17.99
N ASP A 5 -16.05 20.60 -19.09
CA ASP A 5 -15.62 19.22 -19.34
C ASP A 5 -14.68 18.87 -18.19
N THR A 6 -15.23 18.25 -17.15
CA THR A 6 -14.42 17.57 -16.15
C THR A 6 -13.88 16.34 -16.88
N PRO A 7 -12.55 16.16 -16.98
CA PRO A 7 -12.02 14.95 -17.60
C PRO A 7 -12.60 13.74 -16.87
N ASP A 8 -13.16 12.81 -17.62
CA ASP A 8 -13.63 11.54 -17.07
C ASP A 8 -12.43 10.82 -16.45
N ILE A 9 -12.46 10.63 -15.14
CA ILE A 9 -11.45 9.85 -14.42
C ILE A 9 -11.88 8.39 -14.50
N GLU A 10 -11.11 7.56 -15.20
CA GLU A 10 -11.32 6.12 -15.21
C GLU A 10 -10.82 5.50 -13.90
N ILE A 11 -11.58 4.57 -13.33
CA ILE A 11 -11.22 3.83 -12.12
C ILE A 11 -11.08 2.36 -12.45
N ASP A 12 -9.88 1.84 -12.27
CA ASP A 12 -9.53 0.45 -12.49
C ASP A 12 -9.36 -0.31 -11.17
N VAL A 13 -9.75 -1.58 -11.18
CA VAL A 13 -9.44 -2.54 -10.11
C VAL A 13 -8.52 -3.61 -10.66
N ARG A 14 -7.29 -3.65 -10.16
CA ARG A 14 -6.25 -4.62 -10.55
C ARG A 14 -6.07 -5.66 -9.47
N ARG A 15 -5.85 -6.90 -9.89
CA ARG A 15 -5.58 -8.04 -8.99
C ARG A 15 -4.36 -8.80 -9.46
N PHE A 16 -3.49 -9.12 -8.53
CA PHE A 16 -2.32 -9.95 -8.76
C PHE A 16 -1.87 -10.64 -7.48
N THR A 17 -0.95 -11.60 -7.60
CA THR A 17 -0.47 -12.40 -6.46
C THR A 17 1.00 -12.13 -6.19
N VAL A 18 1.36 -11.98 -4.92
CA VAL A 18 2.74 -11.82 -4.42
C VAL A 18 2.87 -12.67 -3.16
N ASP A 19 3.81 -13.64 -3.14
CA ASP A 19 4.12 -14.47 -1.96
C ASP A 19 2.88 -15.09 -1.27
N ASP A 20 2.05 -15.82 -2.03
CA ASP A 20 0.77 -16.40 -1.60
C ASP A 20 -0.29 -15.39 -1.12
N CYS A 21 -0.06 -14.09 -1.32
CA CYS A 21 -1.01 -13.04 -1.00
C CYS A 21 -1.68 -12.50 -2.27
N GLU A 22 -2.99 -12.34 -2.23
CA GLU A 22 -3.73 -11.63 -3.26
C GLU A 22 -3.70 -10.13 -2.95
N VAL A 23 -3.18 -9.34 -3.88
CA VAL A 23 -3.16 -7.90 -3.85
C VAL A 23 -4.26 -7.38 -4.77
N THR A 24 -5.18 -6.60 -4.21
CA THR A 24 -6.20 -5.86 -4.97
C THR A 24 -5.90 -4.37 -4.88
N VAL A 25 -5.74 -3.69 -6.02
CA VAL A 25 -5.36 -2.28 -6.09
C VAL A 25 -6.41 -1.51 -6.86
N VAL A 26 -6.82 -0.37 -6.32
CA VAL A 26 -7.69 0.59 -7.00
C VAL A 26 -6.82 1.73 -7.54
N VAL A 27 -6.89 1.92 -8.85
CA VAL A 27 -6.09 2.89 -9.59
C VAL A 27 -7.03 3.87 -10.26
N ALA A 28 -6.69 5.15 -10.23
CA ALA A 28 -7.32 6.18 -11.06
C ALA A 28 -6.41 6.47 -12.25
N ASP A 29 -7.00 6.62 -13.45
CA ASP A 29 -6.26 6.99 -14.66
C ASP A 29 -6.69 8.38 -15.19
N PRO A 30 -6.30 9.47 -14.51
CA PRO A 30 -6.52 10.81 -15.05
C PRO A 30 -5.54 11.07 -16.21
N LEU A 31 -6.05 11.16 -17.45
CA LEU A 31 -5.26 11.56 -18.62
C LEU A 31 -4.03 10.67 -18.88
N ASP A 32 -4.21 9.34 -18.82
CA ASP A 32 -3.15 8.34 -18.99
C ASP A 32 -2.03 8.42 -17.92
N ALA A 33 -2.30 9.06 -16.79
CA ALA A 33 -1.39 9.19 -15.66
C ALA A 33 -1.88 8.39 -14.45
N GLN A 34 -1.62 7.09 -14.47
CA GLN A 34 -2.06 6.14 -13.44
C GLN A 34 -1.60 6.53 -12.02
N GLN A 35 -2.58 6.64 -11.12
CA GLN A 35 -2.41 6.96 -9.72
C GLN A 35 -3.07 5.88 -8.87
N THR A 36 -2.27 5.17 -8.08
CA THR A 36 -2.82 4.25 -7.10
C THR A 36 -3.52 5.05 -6.00
N LEU A 37 -4.77 4.69 -5.71
CA LEU A 37 -5.56 5.31 -4.65
C LEU A 37 -5.37 4.55 -3.34
N TYR A 38 -5.57 3.24 -3.38
CA TYR A 38 -5.36 2.34 -2.26
C TYR A 38 -5.27 0.89 -2.75
N GLY A 39 -4.69 0.03 -1.94
CA GLY A 39 -4.72 -1.42 -2.16
C GLY A 39 -4.99 -2.18 -0.87
N THR A 40 -5.44 -3.41 -1.03
CA THR A 40 -5.68 -4.36 0.06
C THR A 40 -4.95 -5.65 -0.22
N VAL A 41 -4.40 -6.26 0.82
CA VAL A 41 -3.68 -7.52 0.74
C VAL A 41 -4.40 -8.56 1.59
N THR A 42 -4.72 -9.71 0.98
CA THR A 42 -5.27 -10.87 1.67
C THR A 42 -4.34 -12.06 1.50
N ARG A 43 -4.31 -12.96 2.48
CA ARG A 43 -3.59 -14.24 2.40
C ARG A 43 -4.54 -15.36 2.77
N HIS A 44 -4.72 -16.31 1.87
CA HIS A 44 -5.70 -17.41 2.04
C HIS A 44 -7.11 -16.91 2.43
N GLY A 45 -7.55 -15.79 1.85
CA GLY A 45 -8.86 -15.18 2.13
C GLY A 45 -8.95 -14.36 3.42
N VAL A 46 -7.87 -14.25 4.21
CA VAL A 46 -7.81 -13.43 5.43
C VAL A 46 -7.14 -12.09 5.11
N LEU A 47 -7.75 -10.98 5.54
CA LEU A 47 -7.18 -9.65 5.39
C LEU A 47 -5.88 -9.53 6.19
N VAL A 48 -4.79 -9.18 5.51
CA VAL A 48 -3.51 -8.85 6.15
C VAL A 48 -3.46 -7.35 6.47
N GLY A 49 -3.92 -6.53 5.54
CA GLY A 49 -4.02 -5.08 5.72
C GLY A 49 -4.32 -4.34 4.42
N SER A 50 -4.26 -3.03 4.50
CA SER A 50 -4.40 -2.13 3.36
C SER A 50 -3.25 -1.14 3.31
N TYR A 51 -3.08 -0.51 2.16
CA TYR A 51 -2.14 0.58 1.97
C TYR A 51 -2.76 1.68 1.12
N TYR A 52 -2.31 2.91 1.30
CA TYR A 52 -2.77 4.05 0.51
C TYR A 52 -1.68 5.11 0.39
N CYS A 53 -1.81 5.93 -0.64
CA CYS A 53 -0.95 7.08 -0.87
C CYS A 53 -1.59 8.33 -0.25
N ALA A 54 -0.93 8.97 0.74
CA ALA A 54 -1.46 10.17 1.37
C ALA A 54 -1.30 11.42 0.49
N ASP A 55 -0.17 11.55 -0.23
CA ASP A 55 0.03 12.55 -1.28
C ASP A 55 -0.20 11.90 -2.65
N ARG A 56 -1.48 11.80 -3.04
CA ARG A 56 -1.90 11.15 -4.30
C ARG A 56 -1.37 11.84 -5.56
N ILE A 57 -1.12 13.14 -5.49
CA ILE A 57 -0.62 13.92 -6.63
C ILE A 57 0.84 13.58 -6.89
N ARG A 58 1.65 13.53 -5.82
CA ARG A 58 3.10 13.24 -5.95
C ARG A 58 3.42 11.75 -5.86
N GLN A 59 2.43 10.91 -5.56
CA GLN A 59 2.56 9.47 -5.31
C GLN A 59 3.60 9.18 -4.20
N ARG A 60 3.49 9.91 -3.08
CA ARG A 60 4.40 9.87 -1.93
C ARG A 60 3.63 9.73 -0.62
N GLU A 61 4.37 9.54 0.47
CA GLU A 61 3.80 9.38 1.82
C GLU A 61 2.86 8.18 1.91
N TRP A 62 3.38 7.02 1.51
CA TRP A 62 2.65 5.78 1.60
C TRP A 62 2.40 5.38 3.05
N ARG A 63 1.21 4.85 3.29
CA ARG A 63 0.74 4.40 4.59
C ARG A 63 0.30 2.95 4.49
N VAL A 64 0.62 2.17 5.51
CA VAL A 64 0.16 0.79 5.67
C VAL A 64 -0.70 0.73 6.92
N VAL A 65 -1.88 0.12 6.79
CA VAL A 65 -2.83 -0.12 7.87
C VAL A 65 -2.98 -1.64 8.02
N PRO A 66 -2.37 -2.23 9.06
CA PRO A 66 -2.55 -3.66 9.35
C PRO A 66 -4.02 -3.99 9.65
N ALA A 67 -4.46 -5.21 9.37
CA ALA A 67 -5.84 -5.61 9.65
C ALA A 67 -6.21 -5.60 11.15
N ASN A 68 -5.21 -5.77 12.02
CA ASN A 68 -5.36 -5.95 13.46
C ASN A 68 -5.01 -4.71 14.30
N THR A 69 -4.50 -3.63 13.70
CA THR A 69 -4.11 -2.41 14.41
C THR A 69 -4.41 -1.17 13.58
N HIS A 70 -4.43 0.01 14.21
CA HIS A 70 -4.69 1.26 13.50
C HIS A 70 -3.44 1.81 12.81
N ASP A 71 -2.26 1.63 13.42
CA ASP A 71 -0.99 2.11 12.89
C ASP A 71 0.09 1.03 12.96
N LEU A 72 0.93 1.00 11.92
CA LEU A 72 2.14 0.19 11.88
C LEU A 72 3.32 1.02 12.43
N THR A 73 3.89 0.59 13.55
CA THR A 73 5.02 1.29 14.19
C THR A 73 6.18 0.34 14.47
N VAL A 74 7.41 0.85 14.35
CA VAL A 74 8.65 0.18 14.78
C VAL A 74 9.34 1.09 15.77
N ASP A 75 9.69 0.57 16.96
CA ASP A 75 10.34 1.35 18.01
C ASP A 75 9.58 2.66 18.34
N GLY A 76 8.25 2.61 18.28
CA GLY A 76 7.35 3.75 18.51
C GLY A 76 7.29 4.77 17.37
N ARG A 77 7.93 4.50 16.23
CA ARG A 77 7.92 5.37 15.04
C ARG A 77 7.01 4.79 13.97
N PRO A 78 6.14 5.61 13.35
CA PRO A 78 5.31 5.17 12.23
C PRO A 78 6.17 4.64 11.08
N VAL A 79 5.72 3.53 10.48
CA VAL A 79 6.31 2.98 9.27
C VAL A 79 5.71 3.69 8.07
N HIS A 80 6.57 4.26 7.23
CA HIS A 80 6.21 4.97 6.01
C HIS A 80 7.00 4.39 4.85
N PRO A 81 6.40 3.47 4.07
CA PRO A 81 7.03 2.96 2.86
C PRO A 81 7.41 4.10 1.91
N VAL A 82 8.52 3.93 1.22
CA VAL A 82 9.06 4.93 0.29
C VAL A 82 8.26 5.01 -1.01
N ASP A 83 7.62 3.91 -1.39
CA ASP A 83 6.79 3.75 -2.59
C ASP A 83 5.73 2.66 -2.39
N GLU A 84 4.91 2.43 -3.42
CA GLU A 84 3.89 1.38 -3.44
C GLU A 84 4.49 -0.02 -3.26
N ALA A 85 5.60 -0.31 -3.93
CA ALA A 85 6.21 -1.63 -3.91
C ALA A 85 6.68 -2.00 -2.50
N ALA A 86 7.27 -1.04 -1.78
CA ALA A 86 7.63 -1.19 -0.38
C ALA A 86 6.39 -1.39 0.52
N ALA A 87 5.26 -0.71 0.23
CA ALA A 87 4.02 -0.91 0.97
C ALA A 87 3.43 -2.32 0.77
N VAL A 88 3.45 -2.82 -0.47
CA VAL A 88 3.05 -4.20 -0.80
C VAL A 88 3.99 -5.19 -0.12
N LEU A 89 5.32 -4.97 -0.17
CA LEU A 89 6.30 -5.84 0.47
C LEU A 89 6.09 -5.96 1.99
N VAL A 90 5.80 -4.84 2.67
CA VAL A 90 5.46 -4.85 4.10
C VAL A 90 4.27 -5.77 4.36
N LEU A 91 3.22 -5.67 3.55
CA LEU A 91 2.01 -6.49 3.73
C LEU A 91 2.24 -7.96 3.36
N THR A 92 2.97 -8.27 2.28
CA THR A 92 3.07 -9.64 1.74
C THR A 92 4.19 -10.46 2.35
N ASN A 93 5.27 -9.83 2.85
CA ASN A 93 6.44 -10.52 3.41
C ASN A 93 6.67 -10.27 4.88
N VAL A 94 6.34 -9.07 5.38
CA VAL A 94 6.66 -8.69 6.76
C VAL A 94 5.52 -9.05 7.68
N LEU A 95 4.31 -8.58 7.42
CA LEU A 95 3.16 -8.84 8.29
C LEU A 95 2.61 -10.28 8.21
N THR A 96 3.06 -11.05 7.22
CA THR A 96 2.73 -12.47 7.04
C THR A 96 3.78 -13.40 7.68
N ALA A 97 4.89 -12.84 8.18
CA ALA A 97 5.93 -13.58 8.87
C ALA A 97 5.49 -14.03 10.27
N PRO A 98 6.20 -14.98 10.90
CA PRO A 98 6.00 -15.30 12.31
C PRO A 98 6.09 -14.04 13.18
N ALA A 99 5.20 -13.90 14.17
CA ALA A 99 5.06 -12.66 14.96
C ALA A 99 6.38 -12.16 15.58
N HIS A 100 7.28 -13.06 15.97
CA HIS A 100 8.58 -12.72 16.57
C HIS A 100 9.60 -12.16 15.57
N GLU A 101 9.36 -12.31 14.26
CA GLU A 101 10.23 -11.79 13.20
C GLU A 101 9.77 -10.44 12.64
N ILE A 102 8.51 -10.06 12.88
CA ILE A 102 7.87 -8.87 12.27
C ILE A 102 8.68 -7.61 12.55
N ASP A 103 9.03 -7.33 13.80
CA ASP A 103 9.78 -6.12 14.17
C ASP A 103 11.15 -6.06 13.51
N GLN A 104 11.86 -7.19 13.43
CA GLN A 104 13.17 -7.26 12.76
C GLN A 104 13.02 -6.98 11.27
N ARG A 105 12.10 -7.66 10.60
CA ARG A 105 11.86 -7.51 9.16
C ARG A 105 11.39 -6.10 8.81
N LEU A 106 10.54 -5.50 9.64
CA LEU A 106 10.12 -4.10 9.47
C LEU A 106 11.34 -3.17 9.51
N ARG A 107 12.24 -3.32 10.50
CA ARG A 107 13.48 -2.52 10.56
C ARG A 107 14.34 -2.67 9.32
N GLU A 108 14.38 -3.86 8.71
CA GLU A 108 15.17 -4.10 7.50
C GLU A 108 14.57 -3.39 6.28
N VAL A 109 13.25 -3.47 6.08
CA VAL A 109 12.58 -2.86 4.92
C VAL A 109 12.36 -1.35 5.05
N THR A 110 12.37 -0.80 6.26
CA THR A 110 12.21 0.64 6.50
C THR A 110 13.53 1.38 6.73
N ARG A 111 14.69 0.71 6.64
CA ARG A 111 15.97 1.40 6.69
C ARG A 111 16.12 2.27 5.44
N PRO A 112 16.56 3.54 5.57
CA PRO A 112 16.91 4.34 4.41
C PRO A 112 18.04 3.64 3.63
N ALA A 113 17.94 3.64 2.30
CA ALA A 113 19.04 3.21 1.44
C ALA A 113 20.27 4.08 1.77
N GLN A 114 21.41 3.43 2.03
CA GLN A 114 22.68 4.10 2.27
C GLN A 114 23.23 4.73 0.99
#